data_AF-A0A3D0CS71-F1
#
_entry.id   AF-A0A3D0CS71-F1
#
_cell.length_a   1.000
_cell.length_b   1.000
_cell.length_c   1.000
_cell.angle_alpha   90.00
_cell.angle_beta   90.00
_cell.angle_gamma   90.00
#
_symmetry.space_group_name_H-M   'P 1'
#
loop_
_entity.id
_entity.type
_entity.pdbx_description
1 polymer ?
#
loop_
_entity_poly.entity_id
_entity_poly.type
_entity_poly.pdbx_seq_one_letter_code
_entity_poly.pdbx_strand_id
1 'polypeptide(L)'
;MANRSVSSRSGLIADESLGVPTEVYPYSAGLVGGLLGGLAMAAVAIATGLLIGRGPWYPLNLVAATIVRSLQATPPEMLSQFYLPALIVGFILHMLLSISIGFLFALLLPTLPGPPWIWSLLIGPALWFGAQFVVLPAVNPVMSTSVWLPSFFVAHLVYGLVLGAWVQRGGKVPVS
;
A
#
# COMPACT_ATOMS: atom_id res chain seq x y z
N MET A 1 -45.72 -50.62 18.78
CA MET A 1 -45.00 -50.29 17.54
C MET A 1 -44.50 -48.87 17.65
N ALA A 2 -43.21 -48.66 17.38
CA ALA A 2 -42.46 -47.47 17.77
C ALA A 2 -42.62 -46.29 16.81
N ASN A 3 -42.56 -45.11 17.42
CA ASN A 3 -42.51 -43.75 16.89
C ASN A 3 -41.33 -43.50 15.93
N ARG A 4 -41.54 -42.81 14.80
CA ARG A 4 -40.52 -42.03 14.04
C ARG A 4 -41.14 -41.26 12.85
N SER A 5 -41.20 -39.93 12.95
CA SER A 5 -40.67 -38.99 11.94
C SER A 5 -41.06 -37.54 12.27
N VAL A 6 -40.47 -37.03 13.35
CA VAL A 6 -40.18 -35.59 13.45
C VAL A 6 -38.95 -35.31 12.57
N SER A 7 -38.92 -34.11 11.99
CA SER A 7 -37.73 -33.44 11.39
C SER A 7 -37.39 -33.74 9.93
N SER A 8 -38.13 -33.11 9.00
CA SER A 8 -37.67 -32.94 7.61
C SER A 8 -37.82 -31.50 7.09
N ARG A 9 -37.88 -30.49 7.97
CA ARG A 9 -38.00 -29.07 7.54
C ARG A 9 -37.00 -28.11 8.18
N SER A 10 -35.98 -28.60 8.88
CA SER A 10 -34.98 -27.74 9.54
C SER A 10 -33.61 -27.70 8.85
N GLY A 11 -33.50 -28.29 7.65
CA GLY A 11 -32.24 -28.34 6.89
C GLY A 11 -32.12 -27.32 5.74
N LEU A 12 -33.15 -26.50 5.50
CA LEU A 12 -33.16 -25.57 4.35
C LEU A 12 -32.77 -24.12 4.72
N ILE A 13 -32.39 -23.88 5.97
CA ILE A 13 -31.99 -22.57 6.52
C ILE A 13 -30.55 -22.57 7.05
N ALA A 14 -29.78 -23.62 6.75
CA ALA A 14 -28.37 -23.66 7.08
C ALA A 14 -27.56 -22.94 5.99
N ASP A 15 -26.95 -21.83 6.39
CA ASP A 15 -25.78 -21.20 5.79
C ASP A 15 -25.99 -20.19 4.65
N GLU A 16 -26.83 -19.18 4.88
CA GLU A 16 -26.43 -17.83 4.44
C GLU A 16 -25.44 -17.29 5.47
N SER A 17 -24.19 -17.76 5.43
CA SER A 17 -23.11 -17.03 6.09
C SER A 17 -23.15 -15.58 5.59
N LEU A 18 -23.01 -14.62 6.50
CA LEU A 18 -23.15 -13.17 6.28
C LEU A 18 -22.08 -12.56 5.33
N GLY A 19 -21.59 -13.29 4.31
CA GLY A 19 -20.47 -12.89 3.46
C GLY A 19 -19.13 -12.83 4.21
N VAL A 20 -19.05 -13.42 5.41
CA VAL A 20 -17.85 -13.41 6.25
C VAL A 20 -16.88 -14.50 5.74
N PRO A 21 -15.65 -14.14 5.35
CA PRO A 21 -14.67 -15.10 4.86
C PRO A 21 -14.28 -16.13 5.93
N THR A 22 -14.26 -17.41 5.57
CA THR A 22 -13.81 -18.52 6.46
C THR A 22 -12.29 -18.69 6.48
N GLU A 23 -11.60 -18.10 5.49
CA GLU A 23 -10.15 -18.07 5.38
C GLU A 23 -9.65 -16.66 5.05
N VAL A 24 -8.56 -16.26 5.70
CA VAL A 24 -7.96 -14.92 5.54
C VAL A 24 -6.47 -15.01 5.24
N TYR A 25 -5.90 -13.95 4.66
CA TYR A 25 -4.45 -13.81 4.64
C TYR A 25 -3.94 -13.43 6.03
N PRO A 26 -2.84 -14.02 6.52
CA PRO A 26 -2.23 -13.61 7.77
C PRO A 26 -1.94 -12.10 7.76
N TYR A 27 -2.24 -11.39 8.85
CA TYR A 27 -1.98 -9.95 8.93
C TYR A 27 -0.49 -9.62 8.76
N SER A 28 0.39 -10.51 9.22
CA SER A 28 1.83 -10.42 8.99
C SER A 28 2.21 -10.43 7.51
N ALA A 29 1.45 -11.09 6.64
CA ALA A 29 1.69 -11.07 5.20
C ALA A 29 1.46 -9.66 4.61
N GLY A 30 0.42 -8.96 5.07
CA GLY A 30 0.17 -7.56 4.70
C GLY A 30 1.24 -6.62 5.22
N LEU A 31 1.65 -6.77 6.49
CA LEU A 31 2.69 -5.94 7.10
C LEU A 31 4.04 -6.09 6.38
N VAL A 32 4.49 -7.33 6.16
CA VAL A 32 5.77 -7.61 5.49
C VAL A 32 5.69 -7.27 4.01
N GLY A 33 4.59 -7.59 3.33
CA GLY A 33 4.39 -7.21 1.93
C GLY A 33 4.38 -5.69 1.74
N GLY A 34 3.77 -4.96 2.67
CA GLY A 34 3.77 -3.49 2.68
C GLY A 34 5.17 -2.92 2.85
N LEU A 35 5.96 -3.47 3.78
CA LEU A 35 7.36 -3.08 3.96
C LEU A 35 8.20 -3.34 2.70
N LEU A 36 8.14 -4.57 2.14
CA LEU A 36 8.89 -4.94 0.94
C LEU A 36 8.48 -4.10 -0.27
N GLY A 37 7.18 -3.88 -0.45
CA GLY A 37 6.65 -3.00 -1.50
C GLY A 37 7.12 -1.55 -1.33
N GLY A 38 7.12 -1.03 -0.09
CA GLY A 38 7.61 0.31 0.22
C GLY A 38 9.10 0.49 -0.09
N LEU A 39 9.92 -0.52 0.22
CA LEU A 39 11.35 -0.52 -0.13
C LEU A 39 11.57 -0.58 -1.65
N ALA A 40 10.82 -1.42 -2.37
CA ALA A 40 10.87 -1.49 -3.82
C ALA A 40 10.44 -0.16 -4.48
N MET A 41 9.39 0.47 -3.97
CA MET A 41 8.96 1.81 -4.37
C MET A 41 10.06 2.85 -4.17
N ALA A 42 10.72 2.84 -3.00
CA ALA A 42 11.81 3.75 -2.70
C ALA A 42 13.00 3.56 -3.66
N ALA A 43 13.33 2.31 -4.02
CA ALA A 43 14.37 2.02 -5.01
C ALA A 43 14.04 2.64 -6.39
N VAL A 44 12.79 2.52 -6.86
CA VAL A 44 12.34 3.15 -8.12
C VAL A 44 12.45 4.66 -8.05
N ALA A 45 12.04 5.27 -6.93
CA ALA A 45 12.10 6.71 -6.76
C ALA A 45 13.55 7.24 -6.71
N ILE A 46 14.45 6.54 -6.02
CA ILE A 46 15.89 6.86 -5.97
C ILE A 46 16.52 6.73 -7.35
N ALA A 47 16.26 5.61 -8.06
CA ALA A 47 16.75 5.41 -9.41
C ALA A 47 16.30 6.54 -10.34
N THR A 48 15.03 6.93 -10.26
CA THR A 48 14.51 8.07 -11.03
C THR A 48 15.21 9.36 -10.64
N GLY A 49 15.34 9.66 -9.34
CA GLY A 49 16.03 10.86 -8.87
C GLY A 49 17.45 10.98 -9.41
N LEU A 50 18.19 9.87 -9.47
CA LEU A 50 19.50 9.79 -10.11
C LEU A 50 19.42 10.06 -11.63
N LEU A 51 18.49 9.42 -12.33
CA LEU A 51 18.31 9.54 -13.79
C LEU A 51 17.97 10.97 -14.24
N ILE A 52 17.18 11.71 -13.44
CA ILE A 52 16.77 13.08 -13.76
C ILE A 52 17.67 14.15 -13.12
N GLY A 53 18.84 13.76 -12.60
CA GLY A 53 19.82 14.69 -12.01
C GLY A 53 19.40 15.32 -10.68
N ARG A 54 18.37 14.80 -10.02
CA ARG A 54 17.92 15.26 -8.69
C ARG A 54 18.60 14.52 -7.53
N GLY A 55 19.33 13.44 -7.81
CA GLY A 55 20.07 12.70 -6.79
C GLY A 55 19.20 11.76 -5.94
N PRO A 56 19.83 10.96 -5.06
CA PRO A 56 19.15 9.90 -4.31
C PRO A 56 18.33 10.42 -3.11
N TRP A 57 18.64 11.63 -2.63
CA TRP A 57 17.99 12.23 -1.45
C TRP A 57 16.64 12.86 -1.78
N TYR A 58 16.44 13.22 -3.04
CA TYR A 58 15.29 13.97 -3.52
C TYR A 58 13.94 13.35 -3.13
N PRO A 59 13.70 12.04 -3.31
CA PRO A 59 12.40 11.46 -2.96
C PRO A 59 12.08 11.55 -1.47
N LEU A 60 13.04 11.24 -0.59
CA LEU A 60 12.79 11.31 0.85
C LEU A 60 12.64 12.74 1.35
N ASN A 61 13.34 13.70 0.75
CA ASN A 61 13.14 15.12 1.06
C ASN A 61 11.74 15.59 0.65
N LEU A 62 11.22 15.14 -0.50
CA LEU A 62 9.83 15.40 -0.90
C LEU A 62 8.83 14.78 0.08
N VAL A 63 9.02 13.51 0.47
CA VAL A 63 8.13 12.85 1.45
C VAL A 63 8.17 13.57 2.81
N ALA A 64 9.37 13.94 3.27
CA ALA A 64 9.56 14.65 4.53
C ALA A 64 8.87 16.02 4.58
N ALA A 65 8.71 16.70 3.44
CA ALA A 65 8.01 17.98 3.35
C ALA A 65 6.53 17.92 3.78
N THR A 66 5.98 16.71 3.94
CA THR A 66 4.68 16.46 4.57
C THR A 66 4.65 16.94 6.03
N ILE A 67 5.76 16.78 6.75
CA ILE A 67 5.86 17.05 8.19
C ILE A 67 6.85 18.18 8.48
N VAL A 68 8.01 18.17 7.80
CA VAL A 68 9.07 19.17 7.95
C VAL A 68 8.71 20.41 7.13
N ARG A 69 8.00 21.34 7.76
CA ARG A 69 7.43 22.54 7.11
C ARG A 69 8.44 23.41 6.38
N SER A 70 9.68 23.49 6.86
CA SER A 70 10.74 24.26 6.18
C SER A 70 11.03 23.78 4.75
N LEU A 71 10.77 22.49 4.45
CA LEU A 71 10.98 21.93 3.13
C LEU A 71 9.88 22.32 2.12
N GLN A 72 8.72 22.82 2.57
CA GLN A 72 7.64 23.21 1.65
C GLN A 72 7.96 24.48 0.84
N ALA A 73 8.87 25.33 1.32
CA ALA A 73 9.35 26.52 0.63
C ALA A 73 10.76 26.36 0.05
N THR A 74 11.32 25.14 0.12
CA THR A 74 12.69 24.88 -0.32
C THR A 74 12.74 24.69 -1.84
N PRO A 75 13.64 25.37 -2.56
CA PRO A 75 13.77 25.20 -4.00
C PRO A 75 14.23 23.78 -4.37
N PRO A 76 13.87 23.27 -5.56
CA PRO A 76 14.09 21.86 -5.87
C PRO A 76 15.55 21.41 -5.85
N GLU A 77 16.49 22.31 -6.12
CA GLU A 77 17.94 22.06 -6.09
C GLU A 77 18.44 21.78 -4.65
N MET A 78 17.83 22.44 -3.67
CA MET A 78 18.13 22.23 -2.25
C MET A 78 17.48 20.95 -1.73
N LEU A 79 16.30 20.57 -2.27
CA LEU A 79 15.67 19.28 -1.99
C LEU A 79 16.49 18.09 -2.54
N SER A 80 17.45 18.32 -3.44
CA SER A 80 18.37 17.29 -3.91
C SER A 80 19.55 17.03 -2.96
N GLN A 81 19.77 17.90 -1.98
CA GLN A 81 20.88 17.79 -1.05
C GLN A 81 20.56 16.86 0.12
N PHE A 82 21.60 16.26 0.70
CA PHE A 82 21.43 15.48 1.92
C PHE A 82 20.93 16.36 3.07
N TYR A 83 19.88 15.93 3.74
CA TYR A 83 19.33 16.61 4.91
C TYR A 83 18.84 15.59 5.94
N LEU A 84 19.57 15.47 7.05
CA LEU A 84 19.35 14.42 8.05
C LEU A 84 17.92 14.37 8.63
N PRO A 85 17.28 15.50 9.01
CA PRO A 85 15.89 15.49 9.46
C PRO A 85 14.92 14.92 8.42
N ALA A 86 15.13 15.25 7.13
CA ALA A 86 14.30 14.71 6.06
C ALA A 86 14.54 13.22 5.83
N LEU A 87 15.79 12.75 5.92
CA LEU A 87 16.08 11.32 5.86
C LEU A 87 15.30 10.56 6.93
N ILE A 88 15.35 11.00 8.18
CA ILE A 88 14.68 10.32 9.31
C ILE A 88 13.16 10.40 9.15
N VAL A 89 12.61 11.61 9.01
CA VAL A 89 11.16 11.82 8.97
C VAL A 89 10.53 11.24 7.70
N GLY A 90 11.15 11.46 6.55
CA GLY A 90 10.70 10.92 5.27
C GLY A 90 10.72 9.40 5.24
N PHE A 91 11.78 8.79 5.78
CA PHE A 91 11.87 7.32 5.87
C PHE A 91 10.79 6.74 6.79
N ILE A 92 10.64 7.28 8.00
CA ILE A 92 9.62 6.82 8.95
C ILE A 92 8.22 6.97 8.35
N LEU A 93 7.90 8.13 7.78
CA LEU A 93 6.59 8.37 7.17
C LEU A 93 6.33 7.40 6.01
N HIS A 94 7.31 7.20 5.13
CA HIS A 94 7.20 6.28 4.00
C HIS A 94 6.98 4.83 4.46
N MET A 95 7.76 4.36 5.45
CA MET A 95 7.62 3.01 5.99
C MET A 95 6.28 2.81 6.70
N LEU A 96 5.84 3.77 7.52
CA LEU A 96 4.55 3.70 8.20
C LEU A 96 3.39 3.61 7.20
N LEU A 97 3.35 4.51 6.21
CA LEU A 97 2.31 4.48 5.18
C LEU A 97 2.33 3.17 4.39
N SER A 98 3.51 2.70 3.99
CA SER A 98 3.67 1.47 3.21
C SER A 98 3.17 0.24 3.97
N ILE A 99 3.51 0.14 5.27
CA ILE A 99 3.07 -0.95 6.16
C ILE A 99 1.56 -0.86 6.42
N SER A 100 1.03 0.34 6.70
CA SER A 100 -0.41 0.54 6.94
C SER A 100 -1.24 0.17 5.72
N ILE A 101 -0.83 0.59 4.53
CA ILE A 101 -1.52 0.22 3.28
C ILE A 101 -1.45 -1.31 3.05
N GLY A 102 -0.29 -1.93 3.28
CA GLY A 102 -0.14 -3.38 3.13
C GLY A 102 -1.01 -4.17 4.11
N PHE A 103 -1.11 -3.70 5.36
CA PHE A 103 -2.03 -4.24 6.37
C PHE A 103 -3.48 -4.13 5.93
N LEU A 104 -3.93 -2.94 5.51
CA LEU A 104 -5.28 -2.71 5.00
C LEU A 104 -5.58 -3.60 3.79
N PHE A 105 -4.62 -3.79 2.89
CA PHE A 105 -4.77 -4.66 1.75
C PHE A 105 -5.00 -6.13 2.16
N ALA A 106 -4.25 -6.64 3.14
CA ALA A 106 -4.47 -7.99 3.66
C ALA A 106 -5.84 -8.16 4.35
N LEU A 107 -6.35 -7.11 5.01
CA LEU A 107 -7.70 -7.11 5.59
C LEU A 107 -8.81 -7.11 4.53
N LEU A 108 -8.61 -6.41 3.42
CA LEU A 108 -9.61 -6.28 2.36
C LEU A 108 -9.64 -7.48 1.41
N LEU A 109 -8.50 -8.13 1.16
CA LEU A 109 -8.43 -9.23 0.19
C LEU A 109 -9.47 -10.35 0.37
N PRO A 110 -9.79 -10.81 1.59
CA PRO A 110 -10.80 -11.85 1.81
C PRO A 110 -12.22 -11.45 1.37
N THR A 111 -12.53 -10.15 1.31
CA THR A 111 -13.85 -9.65 0.92
C THR A 111 -13.98 -9.39 -0.58
N LEU A 112 -12.87 -9.47 -1.32
CA LEU A 112 -12.82 -9.17 -2.74
C LEU A 112 -12.96 -10.45 -3.58
N PRO A 113 -13.77 -10.44 -4.66
CA PRO A 113 -13.94 -11.60 -5.51
C PRO A 113 -12.70 -11.86 -6.38
N GLY A 114 -12.44 -13.12 -6.70
CA GLY A 114 -11.40 -13.51 -7.65
C GLY A 114 -9.98 -13.55 -7.05
N PRO A 115 -8.94 -13.64 -7.90
CA PRO A 115 -7.59 -13.89 -7.44
C PRO A 115 -6.90 -12.60 -6.92
N PRO A 116 -6.11 -12.69 -5.82
CA PRO A 116 -5.48 -11.53 -5.17
C PRO A 116 -4.61 -10.66 -6.09
N TRP A 117 -3.91 -11.27 -7.05
CA TRP A 117 -2.95 -10.57 -7.90
C TRP A 117 -3.62 -9.50 -8.79
N ILE A 118 -4.90 -9.68 -9.15
CA ILE A 118 -5.66 -8.66 -9.89
C ILE A 118 -5.83 -7.42 -9.01
N TRP A 119 -6.25 -7.60 -7.77
CA TRP A 119 -6.41 -6.50 -6.81
C TRP A 119 -5.09 -5.83 -6.47
N SER A 120 -4.00 -6.58 -6.43
CA SER A 120 -2.65 -6.04 -6.26
C SER A 120 -2.18 -5.21 -7.46
N LEU A 121 -2.62 -5.52 -8.67
CA LEU A 121 -2.34 -4.68 -9.84
C LEU A 121 -3.21 -3.42 -9.83
N LEU A 122 -4.47 -3.51 -9.41
CA LEU A 122 -5.42 -2.38 -9.37
C LEU A 122 -5.13 -1.39 -8.23
N ILE A 123 -4.61 -1.86 -7.10
CA ILE A 123 -4.32 -0.99 -5.95
C ILE A 123 -3.20 0.00 -6.27
N GLY A 124 -2.21 -0.35 -7.11
CA GLY A 124 -1.14 0.55 -7.52
C GLY A 124 -1.66 1.84 -8.18
N PRO A 125 -2.38 1.76 -9.30
CA PRO A 125 -3.00 2.92 -9.96
C PRO A 125 -3.97 3.68 -9.07
N ALA A 126 -4.76 2.98 -8.24
CA ALA A 126 -5.69 3.61 -7.31
C ALA A 126 -4.96 4.44 -6.25
N LEU A 127 -3.89 3.90 -5.65
CA LEU A 127 -3.04 4.61 -4.69
C LEU A 127 -2.34 5.79 -5.35
N TRP A 128 -1.77 5.60 -6.55
CA TRP A 128 -1.14 6.69 -7.29
C TRP A 128 -2.13 7.83 -7.56
N PHE A 129 -3.33 7.51 -8.04
CA PHE A 129 -4.35 8.50 -8.36
C PHE A 129 -4.79 9.25 -7.09
N GLY A 130 -5.14 8.51 -6.03
CA GLY A 130 -5.53 9.10 -4.75
C GLY A 130 -4.42 9.95 -4.14
N ALA A 131 -3.18 9.47 -4.17
CA ALA A 131 -2.03 10.23 -3.69
C ALA A 131 -1.84 11.52 -4.51
N GLN A 132 -1.73 11.41 -5.83
CA GLN A 132 -1.36 12.53 -6.70
C GLN A 132 -2.44 13.60 -6.80
N PHE A 133 -3.72 13.21 -6.90
CA PHE A 133 -4.80 14.14 -7.23
C PHE A 133 -5.70 14.48 -6.05
N VAL A 134 -5.59 13.77 -4.92
CA VAL A 134 -6.41 14.02 -3.73
C VAL A 134 -5.54 14.40 -2.52
N VAL A 135 -4.60 13.53 -2.12
CA VAL A 135 -3.87 13.70 -0.85
C VAL A 135 -2.76 14.73 -0.97
N LEU A 136 -1.84 14.59 -1.93
CA LEU A 136 -0.67 15.45 -2.05
C LEU A 136 -1.02 16.93 -2.28
N PRO A 137 -2.00 17.31 -3.15
CA PRO A 137 -2.36 18.72 -3.31
C PRO A 137 -2.80 19.40 -2.01
N ALA A 138 -3.44 18.65 -1.11
CA ALA A 138 -3.92 19.17 0.17
C ALA A 138 -2.84 19.15 1.27
N VAL A 139 -1.99 18.11 1.29
CA VAL A 139 -1.11 17.84 2.44
C VAL A 139 0.35 18.21 2.15
N ASN A 140 0.81 17.99 0.92
CA ASN A 140 2.21 18.18 0.51
C ASN A 140 2.27 18.70 -0.95
N PRO A 141 1.92 19.99 -1.16
CA PRO A 141 1.86 20.57 -2.50
C PRO A 141 3.21 20.58 -3.20
N VAL A 142 4.33 20.73 -2.47
CA VAL A 142 5.68 20.68 -3.06
C VAL A 142 5.97 19.31 -3.69
N MET A 143 5.57 18.21 -3.06
CA MET A 143 5.69 16.89 -3.66
C MET A 143 4.74 16.73 -4.86
N SER A 144 3.50 17.22 -4.75
CA SER A 144 2.52 17.15 -5.83
C SER A 144 3.01 17.78 -7.14
N THR A 145 3.73 18.90 -7.06
CA THR A 145 4.22 19.64 -8.24
C THR A 145 5.63 19.26 -8.67
N SER A 146 6.42 18.63 -7.80
CA SER A 146 7.84 18.39 -8.07
C SER A 146 8.18 16.92 -8.36
N VAL A 147 7.27 16.00 -8.09
CA VAL A 147 7.43 14.59 -8.45
C VAL A 147 7.33 14.41 -9.97
N TRP A 148 8.18 13.55 -10.53
CA TRP A 148 8.02 13.14 -11.93
C TRP A 148 6.90 12.10 -12.03
N LEU A 149 5.72 12.54 -12.50
CA LEU A 149 4.48 11.75 -12.52
C LEU A 149 4.64 10.32 -13.06
N PRO A 150 5.35 10.07 -14.19
CA PRO A 150 5.52 8.71 -14.71
C PRO A 150 6.23 7.78 -13.72
N SER A 151 7.31 8.22 -13.09
CA SER A 151 7.98 7.43 -12.04
C SER A 151 7.08 7.22 -10.84
N PHE A 152 6.31 8.23 -10.43
CA PHE A 152 5.40 8.09 -9.30
C PHE A 152 4.36 6.99 -9.55
N PHE A 153 3.83 6.92 -10.76
CA PHE A 153 2.94 5.84 -11.18
C PHE A 153 3.63 4.47 -11.19
N VAL A 154 4.82 4.37 -11.80
CA VAL A 154 5.60 3.12 -11.84
C VAL A 154 5.95 2.64 -10.43
N ALA A 155 6.31 3.54 -9.52
CA ALA A 155 6.67 3.20 -8.15
C ALA A 155 5.46 2.61 -7.39
N HIS A 156 4.24 3.12 -7.64
CA HIS A 156 3.01 2.54 -7.09
C HIS A 156 2.62 1.21 -7.72
N LEU A 157 2.85 1.03 -9.03
CA LEU A 157 2.69 -0.28 -9.67
C LEU A 157 3.64 -1.31 -9.05
N VAL A 158 4.91 -0.96 -8.88
CA VAL A 158 5.92 -1.84 -8.27
C VAL A 158 5.55 -2.17 -6.82
N TYR A 159 5.08 -1.19 -6.04
CA TYR A 159 4.55 -1.43 -4.70
C TYR A 159 3.44 -2.48 -4.70
N GLY A 160 2.41 -2.28 -5.53
CA GLY A 160 1.26 -3.19 -5.62
C GLY A 160 1.67 -4.60 -6.02
N LEU A 161 2.55 -4.73 -7.02
CA LEU A 161 3.06 -6.03 -7.48
C LEU A 161 3.86 -6.77 -6.41
N VAL A 162 4.76 -6.10 -5.69
CA VAL A 162 5.56 -6.72 -4.63
C VAL A 162 4.69 -7.12 -3.44
N LEU A 163 3.79 -6.24 -3.01
CA LEU A 163 2.81 -6.52 -1.96
C LEU A 163 1.98 -7.76 -2.32
N GLY A 164 1.39 -7.79 -3.52
CA GLY A 164 0.58 -8.90 -4.00
C GLY A 164 1.34 -10.21 -4.08
N ALA A 165 2.54 -10.19 -4.67
CA ALA A 165 3.38 -11.37 -4.79
C ALA A 165 3.75 -11.95 -3.40
N TRP A 166 4.03 -11.09 -2.41
CA TRP A 166 4.33 -11.55 -1.06
C TRP A 166 3.09 -12.13 -0.35
N VAL A 167 1.96 -11.42 -0.40
CA VAL A 167 0.72 -11.87 0.24
C VAL A 167 0.24 -13.19 -0.37
N GLN A 168 0.30 -13.33 -1.69
CA GLN A 168 -0.09 -14.56 -2.38
C GLN A 168 0.78 -15.75 -1.98
N ARG A 169 2.10 -15.54 -1.75
CA ARG A 169 3.01 -16.58 -1.27
C ARG A 169 2.71 -17.05 0.15
N GLY A 170 2.14 -16.20 1.00
CA GLY A 170 1.81 -16.52 2.39
C GLY A 170 0.67 -17.52 2.55
N GLY A 171 -0.18 -17.68 1.52
CA GLY A 171 -1.38 -18.53 1.58
C GLY A 171 -2.46 -17.98 2.52
N LYS A 172 -3.64 -18.60 2.48
CA LYS A 172 -4.72 -18.30 3.43
C LYS A 172 -4.62 -19.20 4.65
N VAL A 173 -5.12 -18.71 5.78
CA VAL A 173 -5.26 -19.44 7.04
C VAL A 173 -6.72 -19.40 7.51
N PRO A 174 -7.21 -20.45 8.20
CA PRO A 174 -8.55 -20.43 8.78
C PRO A 174 -8.73 -19.29 9.78
N VAL A 175 -9.92 -18.71 9.82
CA VAL A 175 -10.31 -17.77 10.89
C VAL A 175 -10.52 -18.57 12.18
N SER A 176 -9.70 -18.29 13.21
CA SER A 176 -9.78 -18.89 14.56
C SER A 176 -10.64 -18.08 15.51
#